data_AF-A0A1F5LZ33-F1
#
_entry.id   AF-A0A1F5LZ33-F1
#
_cell.length_a   1.000
_cell.length_b   1.000
_cell.length_c   1.000
_cell.angle_alpha   90.00
_cell.angle_beta   90.00
_cell.angle_gamma   90.00
#
_symmetry.space_group_name_H-M   'P 1'
#
loop_
_entity.id
_entity.type
_entity.pdbx_description
1 polymer ?
#
loop_
_entity_poly.entity_id
_entity_poly.type
_entity_poly.pdbx_seq_one_letter_code
_entity_poly.pdbx_strand_id
1 'polypeptide(L)'
;MDTLASKLRPGEVVSALKRGNLPQQLDGIYTAALERIKDLPPSHKEVVMDFLRWIVFAQRPLHAREIEHALAVSDNDHDIDTDNIIRAHVLASMCAGLVMLDESDRVRLVHYTVMNFFISHHDQWFPGGAIKLASTCLTYLSFDSFKTGACTGPSVSADFDARLVRYPFLGYAAEHWGKHLREYPNEELYNRARLLLTNRNYFEAVSQALYYLDNKDSASWSGNSGSSAMHLAAHFMLNRLVMVLLGAGVDPNIRDDNGARLLWWRR
;
A
#
# COMPACT_ATOMS: atom_id res chain seq x y z
N MET A 1 2.51 -1.27 -37.96
CA MET A 1 2.45 -2.23 -36.83
C MET A 1 2.17 -3.67 -37.30
N ASP A 2 2.63 -4.11 -38.49
CA ASP A 2 2.22 -5.39 -39.10
C ASP A 2 3.31 -6.47 -39.27
N THR A 3 4.49 -6.26 -38.72
CA THR A 3 5.66 -7.13 -39.02
C THR A 3 5.71 -8.44 -38.22
N LEU A 4 5.00 -8.54 -37.10
CA LEU A 4 4.99 -9.74 -36.24
C LEU A 4 3.82 -10.68 -36.55
N ALA A 5 2.63 -10.12 -36.82
CA ALA A 5 1.42 -10.90 -37.14
C ALA A 5 1.55 -11.72 -38.45
N SER A 6 2.47 -11.34 -39.33
CA SER A 6 2.75 -12.02 -40.59
C SER A 6 3.77 -13.17 -40.48
N LYS A 7 4.33 -13.43 -39.29
CA LYS A 7 5.35 -14.47 -39.08
C LYS A 7 4.72 -15.74 -38.49
N LEU A 8 4.62 -16.78 -39.30
CA LEU A 8 4.03 -18.07 -38.93
C LEU A 8 5.03 -19.03 -38.26
N ARG A 9 6.34 -18.81 -38.44
CA ARG A 9 7.38 -19.73 -37.95
C ARG A 9 8.00 -19.23 -36.64
N PRO A 10 8.12 -20.07 -35.60
CA PRO A 10 8.73 -19.69 -34.33
C PRO A 10 10.13 -19.10 -34.46
N GLY A 11 10.97 -19.64 -35.36
CA GLY A 11 12.32 -19.13 -35.61
C GLY A 11 12.36 -17.73 -36.23
N GLU A 12 11.36 -17.36 -37.03
CA GLU A 12 11.24 -16.03 -37.65
C GLU A 12 10.72 -15.00 -36.65
N VAL A 13 9.79 -15.41 -35.78
CA VAL A 13 9.31 -14.61 -34.65
C VAL A 13 10.48 -14.31 -33.71
N VAL A 14 11.23 -15.33 -33.29
CA VAL A 14 12.41 -15.16 -32.40
C VAL A 14 13.49 -14.28 -33.05
N SER A 15 13.71 -14.42 -34.36
CA SER A 15 14.69 -13.60 -35.08
C SER A 15 14.26 -12.14 -35.24
N ALA A 16 12.96 -11.89 -35.41
CA ALA A 16 12.40 -10.55 -35.46
C ALA A 16 12.41 -9.89 -34.07
N LEU A 17 12.12 -10.66 -33.02
CA LEU A 17 12.19 -10.19 -31.63
C LEU A 17 13.64 -9.84 -31.22
N LYS A 18 14.64 -10.61 -31.68
CA LYS A 18 16.06 -10.31 -31.40
C LYS A 18 16.63 -9.14 -32.21
N ARG A 19 16.06 -8.84 -33.38
CA ARG A 19 16.51 -7.74 -34.27
C ARG A 19 15.77 -6.42 -34.04
N GLY A 20 14.56 -6.48 -33.50
CA GLY A 20 13.80 -5.30 -33.11
C GLY A 20 14.34 -4.70 -31.82
N ASN A 21 14.26 -3.37 -31.67
CA ASN A 21 14.55 -2.68 -30.42
C ASN A 21 13.42 -2.97 -29.42
N LEU A 22 13.33 -4.23 -28.98
CA LEU A 22 12.20 -4.79 -28.26
C LEU A 22 11.81 -3.96 -27.02
N PRO A 23 12.77 -3.46 -26.20
CA PRO A 23 12.43 -2.60 -25.07
C PRO A 23 11.71 -1.32 -25.51
N GLN A 24 12.21 -0.61 -26.52
CA GLN A 24 11.56 0.60 -27.06
C GLN A 24 10.20 0.32 -27.71
N GLN A 25 10.05 -0.84 -28.34
CA GLN A 25 8.76 -1.26 -28.88
C GLN A 25 7.75 -1.56 -27.77
N LEU A 26 8.19 -2.18 -26.67
CA LEU A 26 7.36 -2.46 -25.50
C LEU A 26 6.96 -1.17 -24.76
N ASP A 27 7.90 -0.23 -24.56
CA ASP A 27 7.60 1.08 -23.97
C ASP A 27 6.56 1.85 -24.80
N GLY A 28 6.67 1.80 -26.13
CA GLY A 28 5.66 2.37 -27.02
C GLY A 28 4.28 1.72 -26.89
N ILE A 29 4.22 0.39 -26.72
CA ILE A 29 2.96 -0.34 -26.50
C ILE A 29 2.33 0.04 -25.15
N TYR A 30 3.12 0.13 -24.08
CA TYR A 30 2.62 0.52 -22.76
C TYR A 30 2.19 1.99 -22.70
N THR A 31 2.94 2.86 -23.36
CA THR A 31 2.57 4.27 -23.53
C THR A 31 1.24 4.39 -24.26
N ALA A 32 1.06 3.70 -25.38
CA ALA A 32 -0.20 3.70 -26.11
C ALA A 32 -1.37 3.11 -25.30
N ALA A 33 -1.11 2.15 -24.39
CA ALA A 33 -2.13 1.65 -23.48
C ALA A 33 -2.55 2.70 -22.44
N LEU A 34 -1.59 3.45 -21.87
CA LEU A 34 -1.86 4.54 -20.93
C LEU A 34 -2.53 5.74 -21.61
N GLU A 35 -2.22 6.03 -22.87
CA GLU A 35 -2.93 7.03 -23.67
C GLU A 35 -4.39 6.66 -23.89
N ARG A 36 -4.68 5.39 -24.21
CA ARG A 36 -6.08 4.91 -24.29
C ARG A 36 -6.84 5.07 -22.97
N ILE A 37 -6.16 4.89 -21.83
CA ILE A 37 -6.75 5.15 -20.51
C ILE A 37 -6.99 6.65 -20.31
N LYS A 38 -6.08 7.51 -20.80
CA LYS A 38 -6.25 8.97 -20.73
C LYS A 38 -7.42 9.49 -21.57
N ASP A 39 -7.83 8.77 -22.61
CA ASP A 39 -8.97 9.10 -23.45
C ASP A 39 -10.33 8.67 -22.85
N LEU A 40 -10.34 7.98 -21.71
CA LEU A 40 -11.56 7.66 -20.98
C LEU A 40 -12.28 8.94 -20.49
N PRO A 41 -13.61 8.87 -20.24
CA PRO A 41 -14.32 9.97 -19.61
C PRO A 41 -13.63 10.45 -18.32
N PRO A 42 -13.61 11.77 -18.01
CA PRO A 42 -12.77 12.32 -16.94
C PRO A 42 -12.86 11.60 -15.59
N SER A 43 -14.08 11.29 -15.14
CA SER A 43 -14.32 10.57 -13.88
C SER A 43 -13.75 9.15 -13.87
N HIS A 44 -13.85 8.44 -14.99
CA HIS A 44 -13.32 7.08 -15.10
C HIS A 44 -11.80 7.09 -15.22
N LYS A 45 -11.26 8.03 -16.02
CA LYS A 45 -9.82 8.22 -16.17
C LYS A 45 -9.15 8.43 -14.82
N GLU A 46 -9.71 9.33 -14.00
CA GLU A 46 -9.15 9.65 -12.68
C GLU A 46 -9.03 8.40 -11.80
N VAL A 47 -10.12 7.65 -11.64
CA VAL A 47 -10.12 6.46 -10.77
C VAL A 47 -9.25 5.33 -11.34
N VAL A 48 -9.26 5.09 -12.66
CA VAL A 48 -8.42 4.05 -13.28
C VAL A 48 -6.93 4.41 -13.17
N MET A 49 -6.57 5.68 -13.31
CA MET A 49 -5.20 6.14 -13.10
C MET A 49 -4.77 6.01 -11.64
N ASP A 50 -5.66 6.28 -10.68
CA ASP A 50 -5.35 6.08 -9.26
C ASP A 50 -5.25 4.59 -8.90
N PHE A 51 -6.06 3.73 -9.52
CA PHE A 51 -5.93 2.27 -9.41
C PHE A 51 -4.56 1.78 -9.90
N LEU A 52 -4.10 2.25 -11.06
CA LEU A 52 -2.77 1.93 -11.56
C LEU A 52 -1.65 2.47 -10.65
N ARG A 53 -1.81 3.68 -10.11
CA ARG A 53 -0.87 4.24 -9.12
C ARG A 53 -0.73 3.31 -7.92
N TRP A 54 -1.83 2.79 -7.38
CA TRP A 54 -1.78 1.83 -6.29
C TRP A 54 -1.04 0.55 -6.65
N ILE A 55 -1.24 0.01 -7.85
CA ILE A 55 -0.54 -1.20 -8.30
C ILE A 55 0.97 -0.97 -8.45
N VAL A 56 1.36 0.21 -8.95
CA VAL A 56 2.76 0.55 -9.23
C VAL A 56 3.56 0.87 -7.97
N PHE A 57 2.97 1.63 -7.04
CA PHE A 57 3.68 2.09 -5.83
C PHE A 57 3.45 1.19 -4.62
N ALA A 58 2.59 0.16 -4.71
CA ALA A 58 2.36 -0.71 -3.57
C ALA A 58 3.60 -1.55 -3.22
N GLN A 59 3.85 -1.70 -1.92
CA GLN A 59 4.99 -2.46 -1.39
C GLN A 59 4.83 -3.98 -1.59
N ARG A 60 3.60 -4.42 -1.89
CA ARG A 60 3.25 -5.79 -2.28
C ARG A 60 1.98 -5.77 -3.14
N PRO A 61 1.71 -6.83 -3.91
CA PRO A 61 0.40 -7.00 -4.56
C PRO A 61 -0.74 -6.95 -3.54
N LEU A 62 -1.70 -6.07 -3.80
CA LEU A 62 -2.91 -5.88 -3.00
C LEU A 62 -3.98 -6.89 -3.41
N HIS A 63 -4.70 -7.43 -2.43
CA HIS A 63 -5.96 -8.14 -2.68
C HIS A 63 -7.01 -7.16 -3.21
N ALA A 64 -7.94 -7.61 -4.07
CA ALA A 64 -9.01 -6.78 -4.62
C ALA A 64 -9.73 -5.94 -3.56
N ARG A 65 -10.15 -6.56 -2.45
CA ARG A 65 -10.82 -5.85 -1.34
C ARG A 65 -9.94 -4.80 -0.66
N GLU A 66 -8.62 -5.00 -0.63
CA GLU A 66 -7.69 -4.02 -0.05
C GLU A 66 -7.62 -2.77 -0.92
N ILE A 67 -7.41 -2.93 -2.23
CA ILE A 67 -7.31 -1.79 -3.15
C ILE A 67 -8.67 -1.10 -3.38
N GLU A 68 -9.77 -1.85 -3.33
CA GLU A 68 -11.14 -1.31 -3.31
C GLU A 68 -11.34 -0.32 -2.16
N HIS A 69 -10.92 -0.69 -0.94
CA HIS A 69 -10.96 0.21 0.20
C HIS A 69 -9.96 1.37 0.06
N ALA A 70 -8.75 1.10 -0.42
CA ALA A 70 -7.74 2.14 -0.57
C ALA A 70 -8.19 3.27 -1.51
N LEU A 71 -8.89 2.93 -2.60
CA LEU A 71 -9.43 3.90 -3.57
C LEU A 71 -10.66 4.66 -3.08
N ALA A 72 -11.43 4.08 -2.16
CA ALA A 72 -12.61 4.72 -1.59
C ALA A 72 -12.27 5.77 -0.52
N VAL A 73 -11.00 5.86 -0.10
CA VAL A 73 -10.53 6.79 0.94
C VAL A 73 -10.20 8.15 0.32
N SER A 74 -10.86 9.18 0.83
CA SER A 74 -10.55 10.59 0.62
C SER A 74 -9.80 11.17 1.81
N ASP A 75 -9.07 12.26 1.59
CA ASP A 75 -8.40 12.96 2.68
C ASP A 75 -9.46 13.53 3.66
N ASN A 76 -9.20 13.37 4.96
CA ASN A 76 -10.08 13.75 6.08
C ASN A 76 -11.30 12.84 6.33
N ASP A 77 -11.41 11.71 5.64
CA ASP A 77 -12.43 10.71 5.98
C ASP A 77 -12.26 10.22 7.43
N HIS A 78 -13.40 10.02 8.10
CA HIS A 78 -13.47 9.51 9.48
C HIS A 78 -13.87 8.03 9.55
N ASP A 79 -14.43 7.47 8.49
CA ASP A 79 -14.67 6.03 8.32
C ASP A 79 -14.75 5.73 6.82
N ILE A 80 -14.84 4.45 6.45
CA ILE A 80 -15.01 4.03 5.07
C ILE A 80 -16.43 4.33 4.59
N ASP A 81 -16.55 5.08 3.48
CA ASP A 81 -17.80 5.21 2.75
C ASP A 81 -17.93 4.05 1.76
N THR A 82 -18.85 3.13 2.04
CA THR A 82 -19.08 1.94 1.20
C THR A 82 -19.66 2.28 -0.17
N ASP A 83 -20.31 3.44 -0.31
CA ASP A 83 -20.90 3.88 -1.59
C ASP A 83 -19.83 4.35 -2.57
N ASN A 84 -18.63 4.69 -2.07
CA ASN A 84 -17.47 5.06 -2.88
C ASN A 84 -16.62 3.85 -3.32
N ILE A 85 -16.99 2.62 -2.92
CA ILE A 85 -16.24 1.41 -3.28
C ILE A 85 -16.54 1.00 -4.73
N ILE A 86 -15.53 1.12 -5.59
CA ILE A 86 -15.57 0.61 -6.97
C ILE A 86 -14.82 -0.71 -7.04
N ARG A 87 -15.45 -1.73 -7.63
CA ARG A 87 -14.88 -3.09 -7.68
C ARG A 87 -13.59 -3.16 -8.51
N ALA A 88 -12.58 -3.83 -7.96
CA ALA A 88 -11.26 -3.93 -8.60
C ALA A 88 -11.33 -4.60 -9.98
N HIS A 89 -12.23 -5.59 -10.16
CA HIS A 89 -12.40 -6.26 -11.46
C HIS A 89 -12.93 -5.30 -12.55
N VAL A 90 -13.79 -4.35 -12.18
CA VAL A 90 -14.29 -3.32 -13.11
C VAL A 90 -13.13 -2.43 -13.53
N LEU A 91 -12.36 -1.92 -12.57
CA LEU A 91 -11.21 -1.07 -12.84
C LEU A 91 -10.13 -1.79 -13.67
N ALA A 92 -9.85 -3.07 -13.37
CA ALA A 92 -8.91 -3.89 -14.13
C ALA A 92 -9.33 -4.05 -15.60
N SER A 93 -10.64 -4.23 -15.87
CA SER A 93 -11.16 -4.32 -17.24
C SER A 93 -10.94 -3.04 -18.06
N MET A 94 -10.80 -1.89 -17.38
CA MET A 94 -10.56 -0.58 -17.99
C MET A 94 -9.07 -0.26 -18.17
N CYS A 95 -8.16 -1.08 -17.61
CA CYS A 95 -6.71 -0.86 -17.67
C CYS A 95 -6.06 -1.29 -19.00
N ALA A 96 -6.83 -1.38 -20.09
CA ALA A 96 -6.32 -1.66 -21.44
C ALA A 96 -5.42 -2.92 -21.56
N GLY A 97 -5.65 -3.93 -20.70
CA GLY A 97 -4.88 -5.17 -20.65
C GLY A 97 -3.56 -5.08 -19.88
N LEU A 98 -3.30 -4.00 -19.12
CA LEU A 98 -2.10 -3.85 -18.29
C LEU A 98 -2.21 -4.57 -16.94
N VAL A 99 -3.43 -4.87 -16.49
CA VAL A 99 -3.72 -5.38 -15.15
C VAL A 99 -4.52 -6.68 -15.23
N MET A 100 -4.26 -7.59 -14.30
CA MET A 100 -5.03 -8.81 -14.07
C MET A 100 -5.20 -9.06 -12.56
N LEU A 101 -6.16 -9.92 -12.22
CA LEU A 101 -6.27 -10.53 -10.90
C LEU A 101 -5.76 -11.98 -11.00
N ASP A 102 -5.01 -12.42 -9.99
CA ASP A 102 -4.53 -13.80 -9.90
C ASP A 102 -5.56 -14.75 -9.25
N GLU A 103 -5.18 -16.01 -9.10
CA GLU A 103 -6.01 -17.04 -8.45
C GLU A 103 -6.29 -16.76 -6.96
N SER A 104 -5.52 -15.87 -6.33
CA SER A 104 -5.67 -15.43 -4.94
C SER A 104 -6.35 -14.06 -4.83
N ASP A 105 -7.01 -13.59 -5.90
CA ASP A 105 -7.71 -12.30 -5.99
C ASP A 105 -6.81 -11.09 -5.69
N ARG A 106 -5.53 -11.19 -6.06
CA ARG A 106 -4.55 -10.09 -5.97
C ARG A 106 -4.37 -9.40 -7.30
N VAL A 107 -4.42 -8.08 -7.27
CA VAL A 107 -4.25 -7.21 -8.43
C VAL A 107 -2.78 -7.10 -8.79
N ARG A 108 -2.45 -7.36 -10.05
CA ARG A 108 -1.08 -7.37 -10.59
C ARG A 108 -1.01 -6.83 -12.00
N LEU A 109 0.18 -6.38 -12.38
CA LEU A 109 0.49 -6.13 -13.78
C LEU A 109 0.56 -7.45 -14.54
N VAL A 110 0.05 -7.49 -15.77
CA VAL A 110 -0.04 -8.73 -16.59
C VAL A 110 1.32 -9.35 -16.92
N HIS A 111 2.40 -8.58 -16.86
CA HIS A 111 3.74 -9.07 -17.16
C HIS A 111 4.80 -8.22 -16.46
N TYR A 112 5.93 -8.84 -16.10
CA TYR A 112 7.02 -8.15 -15.40
C TYR A 112 7.65 -7.00 -16.21
N THR A 113 7.56 -7.04 -17.54
CA THR A 113 8.06 -5.96 -18.40
C THR A 113 7.25 -4.67 -18.24
N VAL A 114 5.97 -4.75 -17.85
CA VAL A 114 5.15 -3.58 -17.50
C VAL A 114 5.68 -2.94 -16.22
N MET A 115 6.12 -3.75 -15.25
CA MET A 115 6.78 -3.24 -14.04
C MET A 115 8.07 -2.50 -14.39
N ASN A 116 8.92 -3.08 -15.24
CA ASN A 116 10.15 -2.42 -15.70
C ASN A 116 9.89 -1.08 -16.38
N PHE A 117 8.83 -1.00 -17.19
CA PHE A 117 8.39 0.25 -17.79
C PHE A 117 8.04 1.29 -16.72
N PHE A 118 7.23 0.94 -15.72
CA PHE A 118 6.85 1.88 -14.66
C PHE A 118 8.01 2.28 -13.75
N ILE A 119 8.99 1.40 -13.49
CA ILE A 119 10.18 1.77 -12.71
C ILE A 119 10.86 3.02 -13.30
N SER A 120 10.90 3.16 -14.63
CA SER A 120 11.56 4.28 -15.30
C SER A 120 10.65 5.49 -15.55
N HIS A 121 9.33 5.34 -15.44
CA HIS A 121 8.36 6.36 -15.87
C HIS A 121 7.30 6.72 -14.83
N HIS A 122 7.29 6.11 -13.64
CA HIS A 122 6.22 6.28 -12.66
C HIS A 122 6.03 7.73 -12.22
N ASP A 123 7.09 8.53 -12.07
CA ASP A 123 6.98 9.94 -11.71
C ASP A 123 6.33 10.79 -12.81
N GLN A 124 6.53 10.42 -14.07
CA GLN A 124 5.88 11.08 -15.21
C GLN A 124 4.37 10.78 -15.24
N TRP A 125 3.98 9.53 -14.98
CA TRP A 125 2.59 9.09 -15.10
C TRP A 125 1.78 9.29 -13.83
N PHE A 126 2.44 9.22 -12.67
CA PHE A 126 1.83 9.24 -11.34
C PHE A 126 2.67 10.11 -10.40
N PRO A 127 2.81 11.42 -10.68
CA PRO A 127 3.55 12.32 -9.80
C PRO A 127 3.00 12.27 -8.37
N GLY A 128 3.89 12.15 -7.39
CA GLY A 128 3.52 12.05 -5.98
C GLY A 128 2.82 10.74 -5.59
N GLY A 129 3.00 9.65 -6.35
CA GLY A 129 2.35 8.37 -6.10
C GLY A 129 2.51 7.87 -4.66
N ALA A 130 3.74 7.78 -4.16
CA ALA A 130 4.01 7.37 -2.79
C ALA A 130 3.41 8.30 -1.73
N ILE A 131 3.35 9.62 -1.99
CA ILE A 131 2.71 10.59 -1.10
C ILE A 131 1.21 10.29 -0.98
N LYS A 132 0.55 10.00 -2.11
CA LYS A 132 -0.87 9.59 -2.12
C LYS A 132 -1.08 8.32 -1.29
N LEU A 133 -0.27 7.29 -1.48
CA LEU A 133 -0.37 6.04 -0.72
C LEU A 133 -0.14 6.27 0.78
N ALA A 134 0.88 7.05 1.16
CA ALA A 134 1.13 7.43 2.55
C ALA A 134 -0.04 8.20 3.16
N SER A 135 -0.61 9.18 2.44
CA SER A 135 -1.78 9.94 2.87
C SER A 135 -2.97 9.03 3.14
N THR A 136 -3.31 8.16 2.18
CA THR A 136 -4.43 7.23 2.30
C THR A 136 -4.23 6.26 3.47
N CYS A 137 -3.04 5.66 3.62
CA CYS A 137 -2.77 4.79 4.76
C CYS A 137 -2.94 5.52 6.09
N LEU A 138 -2.40 6.75 6.21
CA LEU A 138 -2.52 7.54 7.44
C LEU A 138 -3.97 7.96 7.71
N THR A 139 -4.77 8.27 6.69
CA THR A 139 -6.21 8.57 6.85
C THR A 139 -6.92 7.33 7.38
N TYR A 140 -6.73 6.20 6.70
CA TYR A 140 -7.38 4.94 7.04
C TYR A 140 -7.07 4.51 8.48
N LEU A 141 -5.80 4.55 8.88
CA LEU A 141 -5.38 4.18 10.25
C LEU A 141 -5.89 5.17 11.32
N SER A 142 -6.38 6.34 10.92
CA SER A 142 -6.93 7.37 11.81
C SER A 142 -8.47 7.38 11.83
N PHE A 143 -9.14 6.40 11.21
CA PHE A 143 -10.61 6.30 11.26
C PHE A 143 -11.15 6.21 12.68
N ASP A 144 -12.31 6.80 12.91
CA ASP A 144 -13.00 6.88 14.19
C ASP A 144 -13.27 5.51 14.81
N SER A 145 -13.51 4.50 13.95
CA SER A 145 -13.66 3.10 14.37
C SER A 145 -12.40 2.51 15.01
N PHE A 146 -11.22 3.13 14.86
CA PHE A 146 -9.98 2.75 15.54
C PHE A 146 -9.68 3.57 16.79
N LYS A 147 -10.50 4.60 17.11
CA LYS A 147 -10.41 5.34 18.38
C LYS A 147 -10.73 4.48 19.60
N THR A 148 -11.32 3.30 19.43
CA THR A 148 -11.58 2.36 20.52
C THR A 148 -10.34 1.59 20.96
N GLY A 149 -9.21 1.71 20.26
CA GLY A 149 -7.98 1.00 20.59
C GLY A 149 -7.92 -0.41 20.02
N ALA A 150 -6.99 -1.20 20.57
CA ALA A 150 -6.87 -2.62 20.26
C ALA A 150 -8.14 -3.39 20.69
N CYS A 151 -8.48 -4.44 19.97
CA CYS A 151 -9.44 -5.44 20.47
C CYS A 151 -8.86 -6.08 21.74
N THR A 152 -9.68 -6.27 22.77
CA THR A 152 -9.27 -6.82 24.08
C THR A 152 -10.30 -7.78 24.62
N GLY A 153 -9.93 -8.61 25.61
CA GLY A 153 -10.84 -9.51 26.29
C GLY A 153 -10.87 -10.93 25.70
N PRO A 154 -11.82 -11.77 26.14
CA PRO A 154 -11.83 -13.20 25.81
C PRO A 154 -12.08 -13.50 24.33
N SER A 155 -12.65 -12.55 23.59
CA SER A 155 -12.99 -12.68 22.17
C SER A 155 -12.02 -11.95 21.23
N VAL A 156 -10.84 -11.55 21.73
CA VAL A 156 -9.88 -10.68 21.01
C VAL A 156 -9.58 -11.13 19.57
N SER A 157 -9.38 -12.43 19.33
CA SER A 157 -9.11 -12.95 17.98
C SER A 157 -10.32 -12.79 17.06
N ALA A 158 -11.50 -13.18 17.52
CA ALA A 158 -12.73 -13.06 16.74
C ALA A 158 -13.09 -11.58 16.46
N ASP A 159 -12.92 -10.71 17.46
CA ASP A 159 -13.17 -9.27 17.32
C ASP A 159 -12.20 -8.62 16.34
N PHE A 160 -10.94 -9.04 16.37
CA PHE A 160 -9.93 -8.55 15.45
C PHE A 160 -10.14 -9.09 14.02
N ASP A 161 -10.51 -10.36 13.87
CA ASP A 161 -10.88 -10.94 12.57
C ASP A 161 -12.09 -10.21 11.98
N ALA A 162 -13.12 -9.92 12.79
CA ALA A 162 -14.26 -9.12 12.36
C ALA A 162 -13.84 -7.70 11.92
N ARG A 163 -12.88 -7.09 12.63
CA ARG A 163 -12.28 -5.80 12.24
C ARG A 163 -11.57 -5.92 10.89
N LEU A 164 -10.79 -6.97 10.64
CA LEU A 164 -10.12 -7.19 9.35
C LEU A 164 -11.11 -7.45 8.20
N VAL A 165 -12.24 -8.12 8.48
CA VAL A 165 -13.30 -8.34 7.48
C VAL A 165 -13.99 -7.03 7.11
N ARG A 166 -14.24 -6.15 8.08
CA ARG A 166 -14.82 -4.81 7.86
C ARG A 166 -13.82 -3.84 7.23
N TYR A 167 -12.54 -3.96 7.59
CA TYR A 167 -11.47 -3.08 7.16
C TYR A 167 -10.34 -3.85 6.47
N PRO A 168 -10.57 -4.44 5.28
CA PRO A 168 -9.59 -5.26 4.57
C PRO A 168 -8.26 -4.56 4.32
N PHE A 169 -8.26 -3.24 4.10
CA PHE A 169 -7.04 -2.46 3.87
C PHE A 169 -6.20 -2.19 5.14
N LEU A 170 -6.72 -2.49 6.35
CA LEU A 170 -6.06 -2.20 7.62
C LEU A 170 -4.66 -2.82 7.70
N GLY A 171 -4.53 -4.07 7.28
CA GLY A 171 -3.25 -4.78 7.35
C GLY A 171 -2.18 -4.16 6.48
N TYR A 172 -2.50 -3.90 5.22
CA TYR A 172 -1.58 -3.20 4.32
C TYR A 172 -1.22 -1.81 4.85
N ALA A 173 -2.23 -1.03 5.27
CA ALA A 173 -2.02 0.32 5.76
C ALA A 173 -1.05 0.32 6.95
N ALA A 174 -1.28 -0.52 7.95
CA ALA A 174 -0.47 -0.63 9.16
C ALA A 174 0.98 -1.03 8.84
N GLU A 175 1.20 -1.96 7.91
CA GLU A 175 2.53 -2.48 7.54
C GLU A 175 3.37 -1.54 6.66
N HIS A 176 2.72 -0.64 5.92
CA HIS A 176 3.41 0.08 4.82
C HIS A 176 3.33 1.60 4.88
N TRP A 177 2.47 2.21 5.72
CA TRP A 177 2.36 3.69 5.82
C TRP A 177 3.72 4.37 6.05
N GLY A 178 4.55 3.82 6.95
CA GLY A 178 5.86 4.39 7.27
C GLY A 178 6.90 4.18 6.17
N LYS A 179 6.78 3.11 5.38
CA LYS A 179 7.64 2.86 4.19
C LYS A 179 7.37 3.91 3.12
N HIS A 180 6.09 4.17 2.80
CA HIS A 180 5.68 5.20 1.84
C HIS A 180 6.12 6.61 2.28
N LEU A 181 5.95 6.94 3.57
CA LEU A 181 6.41 8.23 4.12
C LEU A 181 7.94 8.37 4.08
N ARG A 182 8.69 7.29 4.27
CA ARG A 182 10.15 7.30 4.23
C ARG A 182 10.69 7.50 2.82
N GLU A 183 10.08 6.87 1.82
CA GLU A 183 10.48 7.03 0.42
C GLU A 183 10.29 8.47 -0.05
N TYR A 184 9.23 9.15 0.39
CA TYR A 184 8.93 10.54 0.02
C TYR A 184 8.57 11.38 1.26
N PRO A 185 9.59 11.98 1.92
CA PRO A 185 9.39 12.85 3.08
C PRO A 185 8.44 14.02 2.79
N ASN A 186 7.36 14.14 3.58
CA ASN A 186 6.38 15.22 3.48
C ASN A 186 5.97 15.73 4.87
N GLU A 187 6.09 17.03 5.11
CA GLU A 187 5.86 17.66 6.43
C GLU A 187 4.46 17.44 7.00
N GLU A 188 3.43 17.53 6.15
CA GLU A 188 2.05 17.32 6.57
C GLU A 188 1.82 15.87 6.99
N LEU A 189 2.32 14.92 6.18
CA LEU A 189 2.22 13.50 6.49
C LEU A 189 3.04 13.12 7.73
N TYR A 190 4.19 13.78 7.98
CA TYR A 190 4.92 13.62 9.24
C TYR A 190 4.10 14.05 10.45
N ASN A 191 3.38 15.17 10.35
CA ASN A 191 2.51 15.63 11.44
C ASN A 191 1.37 14.63 11.69
N ARG A 192 0.77 14.09 10.63
CA ARG A 192 -0.27 13.06 10.73
C ARG A 192 0.26 11.76 11.33
N ALA A 193 1.43 11.30 10.90
CA ALA A 193 2.13 10.16 11.51
C ALA A 193 2.44 10.37 13.00
N ARG A 194 2.88 11.58 13.37
CA ARG A 194 3.12 11.95 14.78
C ARG A 194 1.83 11.87 15.59
N LEU A 195 0.72 12.41 15.08
CA LEU A 195 -0.58 12.33 15.75
C LEU A 195 -1.06 10.89 15.90
N LEU A 196 -0.91 10.07 14.86
CA LEU A 196 -1.24 8.64 14.89
C LEU A 196 -0.48 7.90 16.00
N LEU A 197 0.84 8.12 16.12
CA LEU A 197 1.68 7.42 17.11
C LEU A 197 1.55 7.98 18.53
N THR A 198 1.17 9.25 18.70
CA THR A 198 1.04 9.88 20.03
C THR A 198 -0.35 9.74 20.63
N ASN A 199 -1.36 9.45 19.81
CA ASN A 199 -2.67 9.06 20.29
C ASN A 199 -2.65 7.58 20.70
N ARG A 200 -2.89 7.33 21.99
CA ARG A 200 -2.86 5.98 22.58
C ARG A 200 -3.72 4.97 21.83
N ASN A 201 -4.97 5.32 21.51
CA ASN A 201 -5.92 4.36 20.98
C ASN A 201 -5.60 4.01 19.52
N TYR A 202 -5.27 5.01 18.70
CA TYR A 202 -4.79 4.75 17.35
C TYR A 202 -3.51 3.91 17.36
N PHE A 203 -2.56 4.27 18.22
CA PHE A 203 -1.31 3.53 18.38
C PHE A 203 -1.56 2.05 18.73
N GLU A 204 -2.42 1.76 19.71
CA GLU A 204 -2.76 0.39 20.11
C GLU A 204 -3.43 -0.39 18.97
N ALA A 205 -4.35 0.23 18.23
CA ALA A 205 -5.02 -0.41 17.09
C ALA A 205 -4.04 -0.74 15.94
N VAL A 206 -3.16 0.20 15.58
CA VAL A 206 -2.14 0.01 14.53
C VAL A 206 -1.11 -1.03 14.96
N SER A 207 -0.68 -0.99 16.21
CA SER A 207 0.28 -1.95 16.76
C SER A 207 -0.31 -3.36 16.74
N GLN A 208 -1.56 -3.54 17.21
CA GLN A 208 -2.24 -4.82 17.12
C GLN A 208 -2.29 -5.35 15.69
N ALA A 209 -2.57 -4.51 14.69
CA ALA A 209 -2.59 -4.94 13.29
C ALA A 209 -1.21 -5.37 12.78
N LEU A 210 -0.15 -4.63 13.11
CA LEU A 210 1.23 -5.00 12.77
C LEU A 210 1.62 -6.35 13.39
N TYR A 211 1.35 -6.52 14.69
CA TYR A 211 1.66 -7.75 15.38
C TYR A 211 0.86 -8.91 14.81
N TYR A 212 -0.48 -8.82 14.84
CA TYR A 212 -1.40 -9.92 14.49
C TYR A 212 -1.08 -10.55 13.12
N LEU A 213 -0.61 -9.73 12.18
CA LEU A 213 -0.25 -10.17 10.85
C LEU A 213 1.15 -10.81 10.74
N ASP A 214 2.09 -10.46 11.63
CA ASP A 214 3.47 -11.01 11.63
C ASP A 214 3.55 -12.41 12.29
N ASN A 215 2.82 -12.65 13.38
CA ASN A 215 2.85 -13.94 14.13
C ASN A 215 1.59 -14.81 14.03
N LYS A 216 0.90 -14.92 12.89
CA LYS A 216 -0.36 -15.72 12.75
C LYS A 216 -0.41 -17.10 13.46
N ASP A 217 0.73 -17.65 13.85
CA ASP A 217 0.91 -18.91 14.57
C ASP A 217 1.13 -18.82 16.11
N SER A 218 1.15 -17.65 16.77
CA SER A 218 1.49 -17.56 18.22
C SER A 218 0.31 -17.15 19.12
N ALA A 219 0.03 -17.90 20.18
CA ALA A 219 -1.10 -17.69 21.09
C ALA A 219 -0.93 -16.51 22.08
N SER A 220 0.08 -15.65 21.93
CA SER A 220 0.46 -14.62 22.93
C SER A 220 0.06 -13.19 22.54
N TRP A 221 -1.03 -13.05 21.79
CA TRP A 221 -1.49 -11.77 21.27
C TRP A 221 -2.13 -10.89 22.34
N SER A 222 -1.33 -10.05 22.96
CA SER A 222 -1.85 -8.75 23.36
C SER A 222 -1.27 -7.73 22.41
N GLY A 223 -2.12 -6.94 21.74
CA GLY A 223 -1.72 -5.66 21.11
C GLY A 223 -1.27 -4.62 22.14
N ASN A 224 -0.85 -5.10 23.31
CA ASN A 224 -0.49 -4.41 24.53
C ASN A 224 0.96 -4.74 24.92
N SER A 225 1.72 -5.33 24.01
CA SER A 225 3.08 -5.84 24.23
C SER A 225 4.10 -4.70 24.39
N GLY A 226 3.93 -3.79 25.35
CA GLY A 226 4.92 -2.77 25.73
C GLY A 226 5.45 -1.87 24.60
N SER A 227 4.87 -1.95 23.41
CA SER A 227 5.31 -1.21 22.25
C SER A 227 5.00 0.26 22.46
N SER A 228 5.85 1.10 21.88
CA SER A 228 5.75 2.54 22.03
C SER A 228 5.87 3.20 20.67
N ALA A 229 5.49 4.48 20.60
CA ALA A 229 5.71 5.31 19.42
C ALA A 229 7.17 5.23 18.93
N MET A 230 8.13 5.07 19.85
CA MET A 230 9.55 4.93 19.55
C MET A 230 9.86 3.61 18.82
N HIS A 231 9.24 2.50 19.22
CA HIS A 231 9.38 1.21 18.55
C HIS A 231 8.89 1.28 17.10
N LEU A 232 7.70 1.84 16.85
CA LEU A 232 7.16 1.97 15.50
C LEU A 232 7.96 2.98 14.66
N ALA A 233 8.39 4.11 15.24
CA ALA A 233 9.24 5.08 14.54
C ALA A 233 10.59 4.45 14.14
N ALA A 234 11.18 3.62 15.00
CA ALA A 234 12.39 2.86 14.70
C ALA A 234 12.14 1.76 13.65
N HIS A 235 11.02 1.04 13.75
CA HIS A 235 10.62 0.00 12.80
C HIS A 235 10.56 0.54 11.36
N PHE A 236 9.92 1.68 11.18
CA PHE A 236 9.83 2.32 9.87
C PHE A 236 11.07 3.15 9.49
N MET A 237 12.08 3.24 10.37
CA MET A 237 13.27 4.09 10.19
C MET A 237 12.94 5.57 9.97
N LEU A 238 11.91 6.09 10.65
CA LEU A 238 11.49 7.49 10.60
C LEU A 238 12.37 8.34 11.52
N ASN A 239 13.63 8.54 11.13
CA ASN A 239 14.68 9.18 11.94
C ASN A 239 14.24 10.52 12.56
N ARG A 240 13.50 11.34 11.81
CA ARG A 240 13.00 12.62 12.33
C ARG A 240 12.01 12.43 13.47
N LEU A 241 11.12 11.45 13.38
CA LEU A 241 10.15 11.14 14.42
C LEU A 241 10.84 10.58 15.66
N VAL A 242 11.87 9.74 15.47
CA VAL A 242 12.75 9.27 16.54
C VAL A 242 13.38 10.45 17.29
N MET A 243 13.96 11.43 16.57
CA MET A 243 14.57 12.61 17.19
C MET A 243 13.57 13.47 17.97
N VAL A 244 12.34 13.62 17.45
CA VAL A 244 11.27 14.35 18.15
C VAL A 244 10.87 13.63 19.45
N LEU A 245 10.74 12.30 19.42
CA LEU A 245 10.41 11.50 20.60
C LEU A 245 11.53 11.58 21.66
N LEU A 246 12.79 11.54 21.24
CA LEU A 246 13.94 11.75 22.14
C LEU A 246 13.94 13.14 22.78
N GLY A 247 13.68 14.18 21.99
CA GLY A 247 13.55 15.55 22.49
C GLY A 247 12.40 15.74 23.48
N ALA A 248 11.35 14.92 23.37
CA ALA A 248 10.24 14.87 24.33
C ALA A 248 10.54 14.03 25.59
N GLY A 249 11.74 13.47 25.73
CA GLY A 249 12.17 12.69 26.89
C GLY A 249 11.80 11.21 26.86
N VAL A 250 11.40 10.66 25.72
CA VAL A 250 11.15 9.21 25.58
C VAL A 250 12.47 8.45 25.70
N ASP A 251 12.51 7.42 26.56
CA ASP A 251 13.73 6.61 26.77
C ASP A 251 14.13 5.85 25.49
N PRO A 252 15.33 6.08 24.92
CA PRO A 252 15.85 5.30 23.79
C PRO A 252 16.03 3.82 24.08
N ASN A 253 16.08 3.41 25.35
CA ASN A 253 16.24 2.02 25.78
C ASN A 253 14.92 1.38 26.20
N ILE A 254 13.79 2.02 25.89
CA ILE A 254 12.47 1.44 26.10
C ILE A 254 12.44 0.04 25.45
N ARG A 255 11.92 -0.92 26.23
CA ARG A 255 11.75 -2.29 25.80
C ARG A 255 10.27 -2.57 25.64
N ASP A 256 9.95 -3.37 24.64
CA ASP A 256 8.62 -3.96 24.56
C ASP A 256 8.47 -5.06 25.63
N ASP A 257 7.27 -5.60 25.80
CA ASP A 257 7.01 -6.63 26.82
C ASP A 257 7.74 -7.95 26.55
N ASN A 258 8.28 -8.13 25.34
CA ASN A 258 9.15 -9.25 24.97
C ASN A 258 10.63 -8.97 25.28
N GLY A 259 10.95 -7.81 25.85
CA GLY A 259 12.31 -7.37 26.15
C GLY A 259 13.12 -6.94 24.92
N ALA A 260 12.48 -6.84 23.75
CA ALA A 260 13.14 -6.44 22.51
C ALA A 260 13.45 -4.95 22.52
N ARG A 261 14.66 -4.60 22.07
CA ARG A 261 15.11 -3.21 21.94
C ARG A 261 14.75 -2.68 20.55
N LEU A 262 14.76 -1.36 20.38
CA LEU A 262 14.57 -0.67 19.09
C LEU A 262 15.36 -1.27 17.90
N LEU A 263 16.54 -1.83 18.13
CA LEU A 263 17.36 -2.46 17.07
C LEU A 263 16.72 -3.71 16.46
N TRP A 264 15.89 -4.43 17.22
CA TRP A 264 15.20 -5.65 16.80
C TRP A 264 14.02 -5.37 15.89
N TRP A 265 13.59 -4.11 15.84
CA TRP A 265 12.48 -3.63 15.04
C TRP A 265 12.88 -3.20 13.63
N ARG A 266 14.18 -3.05 13.34
CA ARG A 266 14.68 -2.74 12.00
C ARG A 266 14.58 -3.99 11.12
N ARG A 267 13.50 -4.11 10.34
CA ARG A 267 13.38 -5.05 9.22
C ARG A 267 13.41 -4.28 7.90
#